data_AF-X1U8D7-F1
#
_entry.id   AF-X1U8D7-F1
#
_cell.length_a   1.000
_cell.length_b   1.000
_cell.length_c   1.000
_cell.angle_alpha   90.00
_cell.angle_beta   90.00
_cell.angle_gamma   90.00
#
_symmetry.space_group_name_H-M   'P 1'
#
loop_
_entity.id
_entity.type
_entity.pdbx_description
1 polymer ?
#
loop_
_entity_poly.entity_id
_entity_poly.type
_entity_poly.pdbx_seq_one_letter_code
_entity_poly.pdbx_strand_id
1 'polypeptide(L)' 'MIDKETQKKLKQIKKEISKLQKQMKKLEFRPCRNDAELKQKDNDIKALREKVHQLEKEHGRYILRTGNIKHTP' A
#
# COMPACT_ATOMS: atom_id res chain seq x y z
N MET A 1 -1.93 -3.37 25.92
CA MET A 1 -0.70 -2.69 25.45
C MET A 1 -0.42 -3.18 24.05
N ILE A 2 -0.27 -2.29 23.06
CA ILE A 2 0.14 -2.68 21.71
C ILE A 2 1.58 -3.17 21.79
N ASP A 3 1.84 -4.37 21.29
CA ASP A 3 3.14 -4.99 21.34
C ASP A 3 4.17 -4.15 20.56
N LYS A 4 5.38 -3.96 21.12
CA LYS A 4 6.48 -3.19 20.48
C LYS A 4 6.76 -3.69 19.07
N GLU A 5 6.56 -4.99 18.83
CA GLU A 5 6.74 -5.60 17.52
C GLU A 5 5.66 -5.17 16.52
N THR A 6 4.40 -5.07 16.97
CA THR A 6 3.29 -4.58 16.12
C THR A 6 3.50 -3.10 15.77
N GLN A 7 4.00 -2.30 16.70
CA GLN A 7 4.27 -0.88 16.45
C GLN A 7 5.39 -0.68 15.42
N LYS A 8 6.41 -1.57 15.42
CA LYS A 8 7.46 -1.59 14.39
C LYS A 8 6.90 -2.00 13.02
N LYS A 9 6.06 -3.04 12.96
CA LYS A 9 5.41 -3.52 11.72
C LYS A 9 4.50 -2.44 11.12
N LEU A 10 3.68 -1.77 11.93
CA LEU A 10 2.84 -0.64 11.48
C LEU A 10 3.68 0.52 10.90
N LYS A 11 4.81 0.86 11.54
CA LYS A 11 5.76 1.86 11.02
C LYS A 11 6.38 1.45 9.68
N GLN A 12 6.72 0.18 9.50
CA GLN A 12 7.24 -0.34 8.23
C GLN A 12 6.18 -0.27 7.13
N ILE A 13 4.96 -0.75 7.39
CA ILE A 13 3.85 -0.70 6.42
C ILE A 13 3.58 0.75 5.99
N LYS A 14 3.54 1.69 6.94
CA LYS A 14 3.34 3.12 6.63
C LYS A 14 4.46 3.71 5.76
N LYS A 15 5.72 3.32 6.00
CA LYS A 15 6.85 3.71 5.15
C LYS A 15 6.73 3.12 3.75
N GLU A 16 6.29 1.87 3.64
CA GLU A 16 6.15 1.18 2.36
C GLU A 16 5.03 1.79 1.52
N ILE A 17 3.86 2.08 2.12
CA ILE A 17 2.76 2.82 1.48
C ILE A 17 3.26 4.17 0.94
N SER A 18 3.99 4.95 1.75
CA SER A 18 4.53 6.24 1.31
C SER A 18 5.52 6.10 0.14
N LYS A 19 6.33 5.04 0.13
CA LYS A 19 7.25 4.74 -0.97
C LYS A 19 6.49 4.39 -2.25
N LEU A 20 5.47 3.54 -2.16
CA LEU A 20 4.63 3.15 -3.30
C LEU A 20 3.88 4.37 -3.87
N GLN A 21 3.31 5.23 -3.03
CA GLN A 21 2.67 6.49 -3.46
C GLN A 21 3.63 7.42 -4.21
N LYS A 22 4.88 7.54 -3.74
CA LYS A 22 5.91 8.31 -4.45
C LYS A 22 6.27 7.69 -5.80
N GLN A 23 6.29 6.37 -5.91
CA GLN A 23 6.53 5.66 -7.18
C GLN A 23 5.38 5.87 -8.16
N MET A 24 4.12 5.80 -7.69
CA MET A 24 2.94 6.10 -8.51
C MET A 24 2.99 7.52 -9.08
N LYS A 25 3.25 8.53 -8.25
CA LYS A 25 3.40 9.92 -8.73
C LYS A 25 4.50 10.05 -9.77
N LYS A 26 5.65 9.40 -9.58
CA LYS A 26 6.73 9.43 -10.57
C LYS A 26 6.33 8.79 -11.91
N LEU A 27 5.49 7.74 -11.88
CA LEU A 27 4.99 7.08 -13.09
C LEU A 27 3.95 7.95 -13.80
N GLU A 28 3.03 8.58 -13.06
CA GLU A 28 1.99 9.47 -13.60
C GLU A 28 2.57 10.70 -14.33
N PHE A 29 3.65 11.29 -13.82
CA PHE A 29 4.26 12.49 -14.43
C PHE A 29 5.37 12.21 -15.45
N ARG A 30 5.65 10.95 -15.78
CA ARG A 30 6.69 10.61 -16.77
C ARG A 30 6.08 10.70 -18.17
N PRO A 31 6.64 11.48 -19.11
CA PRO A 31 6.16 11.49 -20.50
C PRO A 31 6.25 10.07 -21.10
N CYS A 32 5.24 9.70 -21.88
CA CYS A 32 5.20 8.45 -22.64
C CYS A 32 5.63 8.74 -24.08
N ARG A 33 6.42 7.86 -24.68
CA ARG A 33 6.84 7.96 -26.08
C ARG A 33 5.89 7.25 -27.04
N ASN A 34 5.10 6.30 -26.56
CA ASN A 34 4.12 5.55 -27.36
C ASN A 34 2.96 5.01 -26.50
N ASP A 35 1.90 4.53 -27.15
CA ASP A 35 0.70 3.98 -26.49
C ASP A 35 0.98 2.69 -25.71
N ALA A 36 1.98 1.90 -26.12
CA ALA A 36 2.38 0.69 -25.40
C ALA A 36 2.99 1.03 -24.03
N GLU A 37 3.83 2.08 -23.95
CA GLU A 37 4.38 2.63 -22.71
C GLU A 37 3.28 3.21 -21.81
N LEU A 38 2.27 3.86 -22.40
CA LEU A 38 1.11 4.37 -21.66
C LEU A 38 0.32 3.21 -21.03
N LYS A 39 -0.01 2.18 -21.83
CA LYS A 39 -0.72 0.99 -21.35
C LYS A 39 0.05 0.22 -20.30
N GLN A 40 1.38 0.15 -20.42
CA GLN A 40 2.24 -0.47 -19.42
C GLN A 40 2.22 0.32 -18.10
N LYS A 41 2.32 1.65 -18.16
CA LYS A 41 2.20 2.51 -16.96
C LYS A 41 0.85 2.42 -16.30
N ASP A 42 -0.25 2.34 -17.06
CA ASP A 42 -1.58 2.15 -16.49
C ASP A 42 -1.69 0.81 -15.74
N ASN A 43 -1.13 -0.26 -16.31
CA ASN A 43 -1.06 -1.55 -15.64
C ASN A 43 -0.20 -1.50 -14.38
N ASP A 44 0.95 -0.83 -14.41
CA ASP A 44 1.84 -0.65 -13.26
C ASP A 44 1.14 0.16 -12.14
N ILE A 45 0.46 1.25 -12.50
CA ILE A 45 -0.33 2.08 -11.56
C ILE A 45 -1.44 1.23 -10.95
N LYS A 46 -2.13 0.40 -11.73
CA LYS A 46 -3.19 -0.51 -11.25
C LYS A 46 -2.62 -1.53 -10.25
N ALA A 47 -1.50 -2.16 -10.57
CA ALA A 47 -0.84 -3.12 -9.67
C ALA A 47 -0.37 -2.45 -8.37
N LEU A 48 0.15 -1.22 -8.44
CA LEU A 48 0.53 -0.44 -7.25
C LEU A 48 -0.69 -0.10 -6.38
N ARG A 49 -1.83 0.30 -6.97
CA ARG A 49 -3.08 0.54 -6.23
C ARG A 49 -3.54 -0.71 -5.49
N GLU A 50 -3.50 -1.85 -6.17
CA GLU A 50 -3.93 -3.13 -5.60
C GLU A 50 -3.03 -3.55 -4.42
N LYS A 51 -1.71 -3.35 -4.55
CA LYS A 51 -0.76 -3.60 -3.47
C LYS A 51 -0.95 -2.66 -2.27
N VAL A 52 -1.23 -1.38 -2.50
CA VAL A 52 -1.57 -0.43 -1.43
C VAL A 52 -2.84 -0.89 -0.70
N HIS A 53 -3.87 -1.28 -1.44
CA HIS A 53 -5.13 -1.74 -0.85
C HIS A 53 -4.94 -3.01 0.00
N GLN A 54 -4.09 -3.94 -0.43
CA GLN A 54 -3.73 -5.12 0.37
C GLN A 54 -3.00 -4.74 1.66
N LEU A 55 -2.02 -3.84 1.59
CA LEU A 55 -1.29 -3.34 2.76
C LEU A 55 -2.19 -2.56 3.73
N GLU A 56 -3.17 -1.79 3.24
CA GLU A 56 -4.17 -1.13 4.07
C GLU A 56 -5.08 -2.12 4.79
N LYS A 57 -5.52 -3.18 4.10
CA LYS A 57 -6.27 -4.29 4.73
C LYS A 57 -5.44 -5.02 5.78
N GLU A 58 -4.15 -5.23 5.52
CA GLU A 58 -3.24 -5.86 6.48
C GLU A 58 -3.01 -4.95 7.70
N HIS A 59 -2.78 -3.66 7.48
CA HIS A 59 -2.67 -2.65 8.52
C HIS A 59 -3.93 -2.57 9.39
N GLY A 60 -5.12 -2.56 8.77
CA GLY A 60 -6.41 -2.63 9.46
C GLY A 60 -6.57 -3.91 10.29
N ARG A 61 -6.20 -5.06 9.72
CA ARG A 61 -6.20 -6.35 10.45
C ARG A 61 -5.24 -6.33 11.64
N TYR A 62 -4.04 -5.77 11.52
CA TYR A 62 -3.12 -5.64 12.65
C TYR A 62 -3.69 -4.75 13.75
N ILE A 63 -4.28 -3.61 13.40
CA ILE A 63 -4.92 -2.71 14.37
C ILE A 63 -6.05 -3.43 15.12
N LEU A 64 -6.94 -4.11 14.40
CA LEU A 64 -8.06 -4.87 14.98
C LEU A 64 -7.57 -6.00 15.89
N ARG A 65 -6.52 -6.72 15.46
CA ARG A 65 -5.92 -7.83 16.22
C ARG A 65 -5.21 -7.35 17.49
N THR A 66 -4.56 -6.20 17.46
CA THR A 66 -3.98 -5.57 18.68
C THR A 66 -5.01 -4.90 19.58
N GLY A 67 -6.19 -4.56 19.05
CA GLY A 67 -7.29 -3.96 19.79
C GLY A 67 -8.22 -4.96 20.49
N ASN A 68 -8.02 -6.28 20.32
CA ASN A 68 -8.92 -7.32 20.83
C ASN A 68 -10.38 -7.19 20.34
N ILE A 69 -10.60 -6.57 19.18
CA ILE A 69 -11.94 -6.41 18.61
C ILE A 69 -12.22 -7.64 17.73
N LYS A 70 -13.03 -8.57 18.25
CA LYS A 70 -13.50 -9.74 17.51
C LYS A 70 -14.30 -9.26 16.30
N HIS A 71 -13.84 -9.59 15.10
CA HIS A 71 -14.66 -9.48 13.90
C HIS A 71 -15.69 -10.61 13.98
N THR A 72 -16.93 -10.30 14.38
CA THR A 72 -18.06 -11.21 14.10
C THR A 72 -18.27 -11.23 12.58
N PRO A 73 -18.49 -12.42 11.99
CA PRO A 73 -18.69 -12.61 10.57
C PRO A 73 -19.97 -11.96 10.05
#